data_AF-A0A815BQM2-F1
#
_entry.id   AF-A0A815BQM2-F1
#
_cell.length_a   1.000
_cell.length_b   1.000
_cell.length_c   1.000
_cell.angle_alpha   90.00
_cell.angle_beta   90.00
_cell.angle_gamma   90.00
#
_symmetry.space_group_name_H-M   'P 1'
#
loop_
_entity.id
_entity.type
_entity.pdbx_description
1 polymer ?
#
loop_
_entity_poly.entity_id
_entity_poly.type
_entity_poly.pdbx_seq_one_letter_code
_entity_poly.pdbx_strand_id
1 'polypeptide(L)'
;MDIQFVLDPYACAKYLMSYSTKPEREMSLLLEATHKECCEGNMSVREEMKNKLTETFFNHRQVSVQEAIYRAAGMPLTYSSRKVIFIPLHSNSCRFLEPQRILKQMDQENNAIYMSNLVDKYFDSPSDSDSNICMADFASDYDIVSATRSAKKPRNSN
;
A
#
# COMPACT_ATOMS: atom_id res chain seq x y z
N MET A 1 -32.54 -17.28 -15.93
CA MET A 1 -32.03 -16.26 -16.87
C MET A 1 -33.04 -15.14 -16.84
N ASP A 2 -32.66 -13.94 -16.40
CA ASP A 2 -33.54 -12.77 -16.38
C ASP A 2 -33.49 -12.07 -17.74
N ILE A 3 -34.63 -12.01 -18.44
CA ILE A 3 -34.78 -11.27 -19.70
C ILE A 3 -35.67 -10.07 -19.41
N GLN A 4 -35.11 -8.86 -19.56
CA GLN A 4 -35.82 -7.60 -19.33
C GLN A 4 -35.72 -6.71 -20.57
N PHE A 5 -36.85 -6.09 -20.94
CA PHE A 5 -36.89 -5.14 -22.05
C PHE A 5 -36.09 -3.87 -21.71
N VAL A 6 -35.20 -3.47 -22.62
CA VAL A 6 -34.40 -2.26 -22.48
C VAL A 6 -35.22 -1.08 -23.02
N LEU A 7 -35.73 -0.23 -22.11
CA LEU A 7 -36.46 0.99 -22.45
C LEU A 7 -35.55 2.23 -22.52
N ASP A 8 -34.39 2.18 -21.86
CA ASP A 8 -33.42 3.27 -21.76
C ASP A 8 -31.98 2.71 -21.75
N PRO A 9 -31.06 3.22 -22.58
CA PRO A 9 -29.66 2.79 -22.57
C PRO A 9 -28.95 3.00 -21.22
N TYR A 10 -29.31 4.05 -20.45
CA TYR A 10 -28.71 4.24 -19.11
C TYR A 10 -29.18 3.19 -18.12
N ALA A 11 -30.46 2.80 -18.17
CA ALA A 11 -30.97 1.69 -17.38
C ALA A 11 -30.25 0.36 -17.68
N CYS A 12 -29.90 0.11 -18.95
CA CYS A 12 -29.11 -1.06 -19.35
C CYS A 12 -27.69 -1.03 -18.75
N ALA A 13 -26.98 0.09 -18.87
CA ALA A 13 -25.64 0.25 -18.30
C ALA A 13 -25.65 0.09 -16.78
N LYS A 14 -26.64 0.68 -16.10
CA LYS A 14 -26.83 0.54 -14.65
C LYS A 14 -27.08 -0.91 -14.25
N TYR A 15 -27.89 -1.65 -15.01
CA TYR A 15 -28.17 -3.06 -14.74
C TYR A 15 -26.90 -3.91 -14.89
N LEU A 16 -26.16 -3.74 -16.00
CA LEU A 16 -24.92 -4.47 -16.26
C LEU A 16 -23.87 -4.21 -15.16
N MET A 17 -23.71 -2.93 -14.77
CA MET A 17 -22.82 -2.56 -13.68
C MET A 17 -23.27 -3.19 -12.36
N SER A 18 -24.55 -3.07 -12.01
CA SER A 18 -25.09 -3.63 -10.76
C SER A 18 -24.89 -5.14 -10.66
N TYR A 19 -24.99 -5.84 -11.79
CA TYR A 19 -24.75 -7.28 -11.85
C TYR A 19 -23.26 -7.62 -11.71
N SER A 20 -22.40 -6.90 -12.44
CA SER A 20 -20.96 -7.10 -12.40
C SER A 20 -20.38 -6.79 -11.02
N THR A 21 -20.92 -5.79 -10.32
CA THR A 21 -20.47 -5.37 -8.99
C THR A 21 -21.22 -6.05 -7.84
N LYS A 22 -22.06 -7.05 -8.12
CA LYS A 22 -22.86 -7.75 -7.10
C LYS A 22 -21.99 -8.41 -6.02
N PRO A 23 -20.94 -9.19 -6.34
CA PRO A 23 -20.13 -9.82 -5.30
C PRO A 23 -19.39 -8.79 -4.43
N GLU A 24 -18.98 -7.66 -5.00
CA GLU A 24 -18.37 -6.54 -4.28
C GLU A 24 -19.35 -5.90 -3.30
N ARG A 25 -20.62 -5.75 -3.70
CA ARG A 25 -21.67 -5.25 -2.81
C ARG A 25 -21.92 -6.20 -1.64
N GLU A 26 -22.02 -7.49 -1.91
CA GLU A 26 -22.22 -8.52 -0.86
C GLU A 26 -21.05 -8.51 0.12
N MET A 27 -19.81 -8.41 -0.37
CA MET A 27 -18.62 -8.25 0.46
C MET A 27 -18.68 -6.98 1.30
N SER A 28 -19.04 -5.85 0.71
CA SER A 28 -19.14 -4.57 1.43
C SER A 28 -20.12 -4.62 2.59
N LEU A 29 -21.28 -5.26 2.40
CA LEU A 29 -22.28 -5.44 3.46
C LEU A 29 -21.76 -6.31 4.60
N LEU A 30 -21.02 -7.38 4.27
CA LEU A 30 -20.43 -8.28 5.25
C LEU A 30 -19.35 -7.58 6.09
N LEU A 31 -18.50 -6.80 5.44
CA LEU A 31 -17.47 -6.01 6.11
C LEU A 31 -18.09 -4.92 7.00
N GLU A 32 -19.16 -4.26 6.55
CA GLU A 32 -19.88 -3.27 7.36
C GLU A 32 -20.52 -3.90 8.60
N ALA A 33 -21.09 -5.10 8.48
CA ALA A 33 -21.62 -5.84 9.63
C ALA A 33 -20.50 -6.22 10.61
N THR A 34 -19.38 -6.75 10.10
CA THR A 34 -18.21 -7.10 10.92
C THR A 34 -17.67 -5.88 11.67
N HIS A 35 -17.61 -4.73 11.01
CA HIS A 35 -17.17 -3.47 11.61
C HIS A 35 -18.09 -3.03 12.76
N LYS A 36 -19.41 -3.10 12.56
CA LYS A 36 -20.39 -2.78 13.61
C LYS A 36 -20.23 -3.69 14.83
N GLU A 37 -20.08 -4.99 14.62
CA GLU A 37 -19.82 -5.96 15.70
C GLU A 37 -18.52 -5.67 16.47
N CYS A 38 -17.46 -5.25 15.76
CA CYS A 38 -16.18 -4.89 16.38
C CYS A 38 -16.26 -3.59 17.19
N CYS A 39 -17.04 -2.60 16.70
CA CYS A 39 -17.31 -1.35 17.42
C CYS A 39 -18.08 -1.61 18.72
N GLU A 40 -19.09 -2.49 18.69
CA GLU A 40 -19.86 -2.89 19.88
C GLU A 40 -19.00 -3.66 20.89
N GLY A 41 -18.04 -4.46 20.40
CA GLY A 41 -17.07 -5.18 21.24
C GLY A 41 -15.95 -4.31 21.83
N ASN A 42 -15.94 -3.00 21.59
CA ASN A 42 -14.92 -2.04 22.05
C ASN A 42 -13.48 -2.48 21.71
N MET A 43 -13.29 -3.05 20.52
CA MET A 43 -11.99 -3.51 20.04
C MET A 43 -11.12 -2.33 19.62
N SER A 44 -9.80 -2.44 19.78
CA SER A 44 -8.90 -1.45 19.21
C SER A 44 -8.97 -1.48 17.66
N VAL A 45 -8.97 -0.31 17.03
CA VAL A 45 -9.03 -0.17 15.55
C VAL A 45 -7.95 -1.02 14.84
N ARG A 46 -6.78 -1.15 15.46
CA ARG A 46 -5.68 -1.96 14.92
C ARG A 46 -5.99 -3.45 14.93
N GLU A 47 -6.55 -3.96 16.02
CA GLU A 47 -6.91 -5.38 16.15
C GLU A 47 -8.11 -5.71 15.29
N GLU A 48 -9.08 -4.80 15.21
CA GLU A 48 -10.22 -4.91 14.32
C GLU A 48 -9.77 -5.10 12.87
N MET A 49 -8.95 -4.17 12.37
CA MET A 49 -8.48 -4.20 10.99
C MET A 49 -7.64 -5.44 10.72
N LYS A 50 -6.68 -5.74 11.60
CA LYS A 50 -5.70 -6.81 11.38
C LYS A 50 -6.30 -8.21 11.51
N ASN A 51 -7.18 -8.42 12.48
CA ASN A 51 -7.64 -9.75 12.83
C ASN A 51 -9.03 -10.00 12.23
N LYS A 52 -10.04 -9.22 12.62
CA LYS A 52 -11.43 -9.51 12.25
C LYS A 52 -11.77 -9.17 10.81
N LEU A 53 -11.54 -7.92 10.40
CA LEU A 53 -11.92 -7.47 9.07
C LEU A 53 -11.12 -8.18 7.97
N THR A 54 -9.83 -8.39 8.24
CA THR A 54 -8.94 -9.11 7.31
C THR A 54 -9.34 -10.59 7.20
N GLU A 55 -9.66 -11.26 8.31
CA GLU A 55 -10.11 -12.66 8.31
C GLU A 55 -11.44 -12.83 7.56
N THR A 56 -12.44 -12.00 7.86
CA THR A 56 -13.74 -12.07 7.19
C THR A 56 -13.61 -11.80 5.69
N PHE A 57 -12.80 -10.82 5.30
CA PHE A 57 -12.51 -10.55 3.89
C PHE A 57 -11.88 -11.76 3.18
N PHE A 58 -10.85 -12.37 3.76
CA PHE A 58 -10.18 -13.50 3.12
C PHE A 58 -11.05 -14.76 3.02
N ASN A 59 -11.91 -15.00 4.02
CA ASN A 59 -12.75 -16.19 4.06
C ASN A 59 -13.96 -16.11 3.11
N HIS A 60 -14.54 -14.91 2.94
CA HIS A 60 -15.75 -14.75 2.13
C HIS A 60 -15.46 -14.30 0.69
N ARG A 61 -14.25 -13.83 0.39
CA ARG A 61 -13.91 -13.35 -0.95
C ARG A 61 -13.75 -14.52 -1.92
N GLN A 62 -14.53 -14.47 -2.99
CA GLN A 62 -14.40 -15.39 -4.11
C GLN A 62 -13.18 -15.00 -4.95
N VAL A 63 -12.31 -15.98 -5.22
CA VAL A 63 -11.10 -15.81 -6.05
C VAL A 63 -11.00 -16.96 -7.04
N SER A 64 -10.30 -16.73 -8.14
CA SER A 64 -10.01 -17.80 -9.10
C SER A 64 -9.10 -18.87 -8.48
N VAL A 65 -9.16 -20.11 -8.99
CA VAL A 65 -8.31 -21.22 -8.51
C VAL A 65 -6.82 -20.87 -8.64
N GLN A 66 -6.42 -20.23 -9.74
CA GLN A 66 -5.05 -19.81 -9.96
C GLN A 66 -4.61 -18.80 -8.90
N GLU A 67 -5.45 -17.80 -8.62
CA GLU A 67 -5.19 -16.81 -7.58
C GLU A 67 -5.10 -17.46 -6.18
N ALA A 68 -5.97 -18.42 -5.88
CA ALA A 68 -5.96 -19.15 -4.61
C ALA A 68 -4.65 -19.92 -4.41
N ILE A 69 -4.16 -20.63 -5.44
CA ILE A 69 -2.90 -21.36 -5.41
C ILE A 69 -1.72 -20.41 -5.15
N TYR A 70 -1.67 -19.28 -5.85
CA TYR A 70 -0.61 -18.28 -5.64
C TYR A 70 -0.61 -17.73 -4.21
N ARG A 71 -1.79 -17.40 -3.67
CA ARG A 71 -1.93 -16.94 -2.28
C ARG A 71 -1.52 -18.01 -1.27
N ALA A 72 -1.95 -19.26 -1.46
CA ALA A 72 -1.63 -20.38 -0.58
C ALA A 72 -0.13 -20.74 -0.59
N ALA A 73 0.52 -20.62 -1.76
CA ALA A 73 1.95 -20.87 -1.93
C ALA A 73 2.84 -19.69 -1.52
N GLY A 74 2.25 -18.55 -1.11
CA GLY A 74 3.01 -17.33 -0.81
C GLY A 74 3.72 -16.73 -2.03
N MET A 75 3.24 -17.04 -3.24
CA MET A 75 3.81 -16.55 -4.49
C MET A 75 3.27 -15.15 -4.80
N PRO A 76 4.10 -14.26 -5.38
CA PRO A 76 3.63 -12.93 -5.76
C PRO A 76 2.64 -13.03 -6.92
N LEU A 77 1.50 -12.33 -6.79
CA LEU A 77 0.44 -12.31 -7.81
C LEU A 77 0.83 -11.52 -9.07
N THR A 78 1.82 -10.64 -8.97
CA THR A 78 2.32 -9.83 -10.08
C THR A 78 3.84 -9.76 -10.03
N TYR A 79 4.45 -9.76 -11.21
CA TYR A 79 5.86 -9.45 -11.38
C TYR A 79 5.98 -8.17 -12.22
N SER A 80 6.75 -7.21 -11.73
CA SER A 80 7.04 -5.97 -12.44
C SER A 80 8.55 -5.84 -12.61
N SER A 81 8.99 -5.48 -13.81
CA SER A 81 10.39 -5.10 -14.06
C SER A 81 10.72 -3.74 -13.45
N ARG A 82 9.70 -2.91 -13.18
CA ARG A 82 9.84 -1.56 -12.62
C ARG A 82 9.50 -1.57 -11.13
N LYS A 83 10.35 -0.92 -10.34
CA LYS A 83 10.12 -0.65 -8.92
C LYS A 83 9.03 0.40 -8.79
N VAL A 84 8.06 0.14 -7.91
CA VAL A 84 7.03 1.13 -7.54
C VAL A 84 7.48 1.77 -6.24
N ILE A 85 7.56 3.11 -6.22
CA ILE A 85 7.94 3.89 -5.04
C ILE A 85 6.77 4.78 -4.67
N PHE A 86 6.40 4.78 -3.39
CA PHE A 86 5.39 5.68 -2.86
C PHE A 86 6.02 7.03 -2.52
N ILE A 87 5.47 8.11 -3.07
CA ILE A 87 5.91 9.47 -2.82
C ILE A 87 4.89 10.13 -1.88
N PRO A 88 5.23 10.38 -0.61
CA PRO A 88 4.32 11.07 0.30
C PRO A 88 4.20 12.54 -0.09
N LEU A 89 2.96 13.02 -0.28
CA LEU A 89 2.67 14.40 -0.65
C LEU A 89 2.43 15.32 0.56
N HIS A 90 2.20 14.74 1.75
CA HIS A 90 1.82 15.47 2.95
C HIS A 90 2.95 15.48 3.99
N SER A 91 3.03 16.58 4.75
CA SER A 91 4.01 16.78 5.82
C SER A 91 3.86 15.78 6.98
N ASN A 92 2.62 15.34 7.27
CA ASN A 92 2.31 14.36 8.30
C ASN A 92 2.41 12.91 7.79
N SER A 93 3.43 12.61 6.98
CA SER A 93 3.62 11.23 6.50
C SER A 93 3.96 10.32 7.66
N CYS A 94 3.39 9.10 7.66
CA CYS A 94 3.73 8.10 8.65
C CYS A 94 5.24 7.83 8.56
N ARG A 95 5.99 8.23 9.59
CA ARG A 95 7.42 7.98 9.71
C ARG A 95 7.63 6.67 10.45
N PHE A 96 8.58 5.87 9.98
CA PHE A 96 9.03 4.73 10.74
C PHE A 96 9.96 5.20 11.86
N LEU A 97 9.77 4.64 13.05
CA LEU A 97 10.75 4.77 14.12
C LEU A 97 12.00 3.98 13.73
N GLU A 98 13.16 4.45 14.16
CA GLU A 98 14.37 3.66 14.07
C GLU A 98 14.18 2.29 14.76
N PRO A 99 14.85 1.22 14.28
CA PRO A 99 14.76 -0.09 14.91
C PRO A 99 15.06 -0.01 16.41
N GLN A 100 14.31 -0.75 17.22
CA GLN A 100 14.44 -0.72 18.69
C GLN A 100 15.88 -0.91 19.20
N ARG A 101 16.70 -1.66 18.47
CA ARG A 101 18.14 -1.85 18.78
C ARG A 101 18.93 -0.53 18.76
N ILE A 102 18.62 0.36 17.82
CA ILE A 102 19.28 1.66 17.65
C ILE A 102 18.73 2.60 18.72
N LEU A 103 17.41 2.67 18.86
CA LEU A 103 16.75 3.51 19.88
C LEU A 103 17.26 3.26 21.31
N LYS A 104 17.55 2.01 21.67
CA LYS A 104 18.12 1.65 22.99
C LYS A 104 19.56 2.14 23.22
N GLN A 105 20.30 2.40 22.14
CA GLN A 105 21.68 2.87 22.17
C GLN A 105 21.77 4.39 22.01
N MET A 106 20.66 5.05 21.65
CA MET A 106 20.61 6.49 21.51
C MET A 106 20.59 7.17 22.87
N ASP A 107 21.23 8.33 22.94
CA ASP A 107 21.19 9.16 24.14
C ASP A 107 19.79 9.72 24.36
N GLN A 108 19.40 9.93 25.62
CA GLN A 108 18.05 10.36 25.98
C GLN A 108 17.71 11.77 25.46
N GLU A 109 18.73 12.58 25.16
CA GLU A 109 18.59 13.92 24.61
C GLU A 109 18.48 13.95 23.07
N ASN A 110 18.71 12.81 22.40
CA ASN A 110 18.68 12.74 20.94
C ASN A 110 17.24 12.60 20.41
N ASN A 111 16.74 13.67 19.77
CA ASN A 111 15.40 13.71 19.18
C ASN A 111 15.27 13.02 17.80
N ALA A 112 16.34 12.43 17.26
CA ALA A 112 16.36 11.75 15.96
C ALA A 112 15.79 10.32 16.02
N ILE A 113 14.58 10.16 16.56
CA ILE A 113 13.93 8.85 16.79
C ILE A 113 13.40 8.24 15.47
N TYR A 114 13.27 9.04 14.42
CA TYR A 114 12.69 8.65 13.14
C TYR A 114 13.74 8.25 12.10
N MET A 115 13.39 7.28 11.27
CA MET A 115 14.19 6.91 10.11
C MET A 115 14.17 8.02 9.05
N SER A 116 15.31 8.24 8.41
CA SER A 116 15.43 9.14 7.26
C SER A 116 14.57 8.62 6.09
N ASN A 117 13.60 9.40 5.65
CA ASN A 117 12.73 9.04 4.51
C ASN A 117 13.20 9.69 3.20
N LEU A 118 12.55 9.33 2.09
CA LEU A 118 12.76 9.96 0.77
C LEU A 118 12.65 11.49 0.86
N VAL A 119 11.66 11.99 1.61
CA VAL A 119 11.40 13.42 1.77
C VAL A 119 12.54 14.13 2.47
N ASP A 120 13.00 13.59 3.61
CA ASP A 120 14.09 14.20 4.36
C ASP A 120 15.35 14.28 3.48
N LYS A 121 15.65 13.22 2.72
CA LYS A 121 16.79 13.18 1.80
C LYS A 121 16.65 14.14 0.62
N TYR A 122 15.45 14.33 0.10
CA TYR A 122 15.19 15.32 -0.95
C TYR A 122 15.48 16.74 -0.45
N PHE A 123 15.09 17.07 0.79
CA PHE A 123 15.39 18.38 1.39
C PHE A 123 16.85 18.52 1.86
N ASP A 124 17.49 17.44 2.28
CA ASP A 124 18.91 17.41 2.68
C ASP A 124 19.86 17.32 1.47
N SER A 125 19.32 17.26 0.25
CA SER A 125 20.12 17.17 -0.97
C SER A 125 20.95 18.45 -1.15
N PRO A 126 22.24 18.36 -1.52
CA PRO A 126 23.06 19.54 -1.73
C PRO A 126 22.47 20.40 -2.85
N SER A 127 22.18 21.66 -2.53
CA SER A 127 21.57 22.66 -3.42
C SER A 127 22.46 23.11 -4.60
N ASP A 128 23.61 22.46 -4.81
CA ASP A 128 24.67 22.90 -5.72
C ASP A 128 24.46 22.50 -7.19
N SER A 129 23.33 21.88 -7.55
CA SER A 129 23.01 21.58 -8.94
C SER A 129 21.85 22.45 -9.41
N ASP A 130 22.09 23.21 -10.49
CA ASP A 130 21.19 24.06 -11.30
C ASP A 130 19.91 23.36 -11.84
N SER A 131 19.42 22.34 -11.16
CA SER A 131 18.35 21.46 -11.58
C SER A 131 17.17 21.63 -10.65
N ASN A 132 16.10 22.27 -11.15
CA ASN A 132 14.79 22.33 -10.51
C ASN A 132 14.11 20.95 -10.59
N ILE A 133 14.68 19.95 -9.92
CA ILE A 133 14.24 18.55 -9.92
C ILE A 133 13.08 18.44 -8.94
N CYS A 134 11.96 17.87 -9.35
CA CYS A 134 10.86 17.61 -8.42
C CYS A 134 11.11 16.33 -7.61
N MET A 135 10.42 16.17 -6.48
CA MET A 135 10.59 14.99 -5.62
C MET A 135 10.33 13.65 -6.35
N ALA A 136 9.51 13.64 -7.40
CA ALA A 136 9.27 12.44 -8.21
C ALA A 136 10.46 12.09 -9.10
N ASP A 137 11.06 13.09 -9.74
CA ASP A 137 12.28 12.91 -10.54
C ASP A 137 13.43 12.45 -9.63
N PHE A 138 13.57 13.07 -8.46
CA PHE A 138 14.55 12.66 -7.46
C PHE A 138 14.37 11.19 -7.04
N ALA A 139 13.13 10.76 -6.79
CA ALA A 139 12.83 9.38 -6.42
C ALA A 139 13.09 8.37 -7.55
N SER A 140 13.07 8.83 -8.81
CA SER A 140 13.31 7.99 -9.98
C SER A 140 14.80 7.85 -10.31
N ASP A 141 15.57 8.93 -10.18
CA ASP A 141 16.96 9.00 -10.60
C ASP A 141 17.93 8.63 -9.47
N TYR A 142 17.56 8.88 -8.21
CA TYR A 142 18.41 8.64 -7.06
C TYR A 142 17.93 7.44 -6.25
N ASP A 143 18.81 6.46 -6.08
CA ASP A 143 18.54 5.29 -5.24
C ASP A 143 19.14 5.51 -3.84
N ILE A 144 18.33 5.21 -2.81
CA ILE A 144 18.78 5.35 -1.41
C ILE A 144 19.74 4.19 -1.10
N VAL A 145 21.04 4.49 -1.07
CA VAL A 145 22.08 3.53 -0.67
C VAL A 145 22.25 3.60 0.85
N SER A 146 21.84 2.54 1.57
CA SER A 146 22.27 2.37 2.96
C SER A 146 23.73 1.97 3.00
N ALA A 147 24.49 2.38 4.02
CA ALA A 147 25.92 2.08 4.17
C ALA A 147 26.26 0.57 4.08
N THR A 148 25.28 -0.30 4.28
CA THR A 148 25.42 -1.77 4.20
C THR A 148 25.42 -2.30 2.76
N ARG A 149 24.96 -1.52 1.77
CA ARG A 149 24.85 -1.94 0.38
C ARG A 149 25.88 -1.15 -0.43
N SER A 150 27.11 -1.65 -0.55
CA SER A 150 28.09 -1.03 -1.47
C SER A 150 27.44 -0.84 -2.85
N ALA A 151 27.47 0.39 -3.35
CA ALA A 151 26.86 0.74 -4.63
C ALA A 151 27.36 -0.22 -5.72
N LYS A 152 26.45 -0.97 -6.35
CA LYS A 152 26.81 -1.79 -7.51
C LYS A 152 27.24 -0.81 -8.60
N LYS A 153 28.51 -0.90 -9.02
CA LYS A 153 29.02 -0.14 -10.17
C LYS A 153 28.07 -0.31 -11.35
N PRO A 154 27.78 0.77 -12.11
CA PRO A 154 26.97 0.66 -13.31
C PRO A 154 27.60 -0.37 -14.25
N ARG A 155 26.75 -1.23 -14.82
CA ARG A 155 27.15 -2.22 -15.81
C ARG A 155 27.51 -1.44 -17.09
N ASN A 156 28.80 -1.30 -17.38
CA ASN A 156 29.22 -0.77 -18.69
C ASN A 156 28.68 -1.70 -19.77
N SER A 157 27.82 -1.16 -20.64
CA SER A 157 27.48 -1.76 -21.92
C SER A 157 28.67 -1.59 -22.86
N ASN A 158 29.35 -2.68 -23.18
CA ASN A 158 30.11 -2.79 -24.43
C ASN A 158 29.13 -3.09 -25.57
#